data_AF-A0A1F3JQN6-F1
#
_entry.id   AF-A0A1F3JQN6-F1
#
_cell.length_a   1.000
_cell.length_b   1.000
_cell.length_c   1.000
_cell.angle_alpha   90.00
_cell.angle_beta   90.00
_cell.angle_gamma   90.00
#
_symmetry.space_group_name_H-M   'P 1'
#
loop_
_entity.id
_entity.type
_entity.pdbx_description
1 polymer ?
#
loop_
_entity_poly.entity_id
_entity_poly.type
_entity_poly.pdbx_seq_one_letter_code
_entity_poly.pdbx_strand_id
1 'polypeptide(L)'
;MNQYTNPINKAKKQKMLLKTKEELVEILQEKEKRIQHLEELITEKMNESEKLIQKLEKLQEEKQQKASTSKIKYNKENSWVGKIITALTISEYPMQSKEIIRYIEEHDKEAFSNVIEKVKHLSPNLAKAVKYGRINKYKVSGILGHFYVLPQWLNEKGILKKEYKEREPVV
;
A
#
# COMPACT_ATOMS: atom_id res chain seq x y z
N MET A 1 16.63 -37.32 -20.63
CA MET A 1 15.50 -38.05 -21.22
C MET A 1 14.23 -37.71 -20.44
N ASN A 2 13.39 -36.78 -20.91
CA ASN A 2 12.13 -36.43 -20.24
C ASN A 2 10.98 -37.19 -20.90
N GLN A 3 10.65 -38.36 -20.33
CA GLN A 3 9.49 -39.18 -20.72
C GLN A 3 8.25 -38.74 -19.94
N TYR A 4 7.69 -37.59 -20.29
CA TYR A 4 6.30 -37.27 -19.93
C TYR A 4 5.58 -36.77 -21.18
N THR A 5 5.37 -37.68 -22.15
CA THR A 5 4.34 -37.45 -23.17
C THR A 5 2.99 -37.52 -22.47
N ASN A 6 2.42 -36.35 -22.16
CA ASN A 6 1.10 -36.19 -21.59
C ASN A 6 0.09 -37.09 -22.36
N PRO A 7 -0.63 -38.02 -21.72
CA PRO A 7 -1.52 -38.97 -22.40
C PRO A 7 -2.55 -38.29 -23.31
N ILE A 8 -2.95 -37.06 -22.97
CA ILE A 8 -3.83 -36.21 -23.78
C ILE A 8 -3.20 -35.84 -25.13
N ASN A 9 -1.91 -35.56 -25.17
CA ASN A 9 -1.16 -35.25 -26.40
C ASN A 9 -0.96 -36.49 -27.28
N LYS A 10 -0.78 -37.68 -26.67
CA LYS A 10 -0.63 -38.94 -27.40
C LYS A 10 -1.94 -39.33 -28.11
N ALA A 11 -3.07 -39.20 -27.43
CA ALA A 11 -4.39 -39.45 -27.99
C ALA A 11 -4.78 -38.45 -29.10
N LYS A 12 -4.50 -37.15 -28.92
CA LYS A 12 -4.70 -36.14 -29.98
C LYS A 12 -3.84 -36.42 -31.22
N LYS A 13 -2.58 -36.82 -31.04
CA LYS A 13 -1.67 -37.14 -32.14
C LYS A 13 -2.16 -38.35 -32.95
N GLN A 14 -2.59 -39.43 -32.28
CA GLN A 14 -3.21 -40.59 -32.94
C GLN A 14 -4.49 -40.21 -33.70
N LYS A 15 -5.33 -39.35 -33.12
CA LYS A 15 -6.55 -38.87 -33.77
C LYS A 15 -6.28 -38.02 -35.02
N MET A 16 -5.18 -37.25 -35.06
CA MET A 16 -4.77 -36.48 -36.24
C MET A 16 -4.13 -37.35 -37.34
N LEU A 17 -3.45 -38.43 -36.96
CA LEU A 17 -2.85 -39.38 -37.92
C LEU A 17 -3.91 -40.19 -38.70
N LEU A 18 -5.15 -40.23 -38.21
CA LEU A 18 -6.30 -40.87 -38.86
C LEU A 18 -7.07 -39.94 -39.80
N LYS A 19 -6.71 -38.66 -39.87
CA LYS A 19 -7.40 -37.65 -40.69
C LYS A 19 -6.82 -37.61 -42.10
N THR A 20 -7.67 -37.30 -43.07
CA THR A 20 -7.23 -37.04 -44.44
C THR A 20 -6.45 -35.73 -44.52
N LYS A 21 -5.71 -35.52 -45.62
CA LYS A 21 -4.96 -34.28 -45.82
C LYS A 21 -5.89 -33.07 -45.87
N GLU A 22 -7.05 -33.20 -46.49
CA GLU A 22 -8.07 -32.16 -46.59
C GLU A 22 -8.61 -31.78 -45.20
N GLU A 23 -8.92 -32.76 -44.35
CA GLU A 23 -9.37 -32.50 -42.98
C GLU A 23 -8.30 -31.82 -42.11
N LEU A 24 -7.02 -32.13 -42.35
CA LEU A 24 -5.91 -31.47 -41.65
C LEU A 24 -5.76 -30.00 -42.08
N VAL A 25 -5.99 -29.70 -43.36
CA VAL A 25 -5.97 -28.33 -43.88
C VAL A 25 -7.11 -27.50 -43.27
N GLU A 26 -8.33 -28.03 -43.20
CA GLU A 26 -9.46 -27.34 -42.55
C GLU A 26 -9.17 -27.03 -41.07
N ILE A 27 -8.63 -27.99 -40.33
CA ILE A 27 -8.27 -27.80 -38.91
C ILE A 27 -7.18 -26.73 -38.74
N LEU A 28 -6.21 -26.68 -39.64
CA LEU A 28 -5.18 -25.65 -39.61
C LEU A 28 -5.77 -24.27 -39.89
N GLN A 29 -6.65 -24.14 -40.88
CA GLN A 29 -7.32 -22.88 -41.19
C GLN A 29 -8.21 -22.39 -40.04
N GLU A 30 -8.92 -23.29 -39.35
CA GLU A 30 -9.72 -22.96 -38.18
C GLU A 30 -8.84 -22.49 -37.01
N LYS A 31 -7.70 -23.15 -36.80
CA LYS A 31 -6.72 -22.74 -35.79
C LYS A 31 -6.09 -21.39 -36.09
N GLU A 32 -5.75 -21.12 -37.35
CA GLU A 32 -5.20 -19.83 -37.80
C GLU A 32 -6.17 -18.69 -37.49
N LYS A 33 -7.45 -18.86 -37.86
CA LYS A 33 -8.52 -17.90 -37.55
C LYS A 33 -8.67 -17.69 -36.04
N ARG A 34 -8.57 -18.77 -35.26
CA ARG A 34 -8.66 -18.68 -33.79
C ARG A 34 -7.46 -17.94 -33.19
N ILE A 35 -6.25 -18.14 -33.73
CA ILE A 35 -5.05 -17.44 -33.30
C ILE A 35 -5.20 -15.94 -33.58
N GLN A 36 -5.57 -15.56 -34.80
CA GLN A 36 -5.79 -14.16 -35.17
C GLN A 36 -6.80 -13.47 -34.24
N HIS A 37 -7.94 -14.13 -33.97
CA HIS A 37 -8.93 -13.60 -33.06
C HIS A 37 -8.43 -13.44 -31.61
N LEU A 38 -7.58 -14.35 -31.14
CA LEU A 38 -6.98 -14.25 -29.80
C LEU A 38 -5.94 -13.13 -29.73
N GLU A 39 -5.16 -12.91 -30.78
CA GLU A 39 -4.19 -11.82 -30.88
C GLU A 39 -4.89 -10.44 -30.86
N GLU A 40 -6.01 -10.32 -31.57
CA GLU A 40 -6.87 -9.13 -31.52
C GLU A 40 -7.39 -8.87 -30.09
N LEU A 41 -7.91 -9.91 -29.43
CA LEU A 41 -8.43 -9.81 -28.06
C LEU A 41 -7.33 -9.41 -27.05
N ILE A 42 -6.13 -9.98 -27.18
CA ILE A 42 -4.98 -9.61 -26.33
C ILE A 42 -4.64 -8.15 -26.53
N THR A 43 -4.57 -7.69 -27.78
CA THR A 43 -4.25 -6.30 -28.12
C THR A 43 -5.28 -5.34 -27.53
N GLU A 44 -6.58 -5.67 -27.64
CA GLU A 44 -7.66 -4.89 -27.04
C GLU A 44 -7.51 -4.80 -25.51
N LYS A 45 -7.25 -5.92 -24.84
CA LYS A 45 -7.10 -5.98 -23.38
C LYS A 45 -5.84 -5.26 -22.89
N MET A 46 -4.75 -5.29 -23.65
CA MET A 46 -3.55 -4.52 -23.35
C MET A 46 -3.82 -3.02 -23.39
N ASN A 47 -4.52 -2.55 -24.44
CA ASN A 47 -4.89 -1.14 -24.57
C ASN A 47 -5.84 -0.69 -23.45
N GLU A 48 -6.78 -1.54 -23.04
CA GLU A 48 -7.65 -1.28 -21.89
C GLU A 48 -6.85 -1.17 -20.59
N SER A 49 -5.91 -2.09 -20.36
CA SER A 49 -5.03 -2.07 -19.18
C SER A 49 -4.18 -0.81 -19.14
N GLU A 50 -3.62 -0.38 -20.27
CA GLU A 50 -2.78 0.81 -20.33
C GLU A 50 -3.57 2.09 -20.02
N LYS A 51 -4.80 2.20 -20.52
CA LYS A 51 -5.72 3.28 -20.14
C LYS A 51 -6.04 3.30 -18.64
N LEU A 52 -6.21 2.13 -18.03
CA LEU A 52 -6.45 2.01 -16.60
C LEU A 52 -5.22 2.42 -15.77
N ILE A 53 -4.03 2.04 -16.21
CA ILE A 53 -2.76 2.45 -15.58
C ILE A 53 -2.62 3.97 -15.62
N GLN A 54 -2.79 4.60 -16.79
CA GLN A 54 -2.72 6.06 -16.93
C GLN A 54 -3.76 6.78 -16.04
N LYS A 55 -4.98 6.23 -15.93
CA LYS A 55 -6.01 6.77 -15.05
C LYS A 55 -5.63 6.65 -13.57
N LEU A 56 -5.02 5.54 -13.17
CA LEU A 56 -4.55 5.33 -11.80
C LEU A 56 -3.42 6.30 -11.45
N GLU A 57 -2.45 6.50 -12.35
CA GLU A 57 -1.37 7.47 -12.17
C GLU A 57 -1.92 8.88 -12.00
N LYS A 58 -2.82 9.32 -12.88
CA LYS A 58 -3.47 10.63 -12.76
C LYS A 58 -4.24 10.80 -11.46
N LEU A 59 -4.99 9.79 -11.02
CA LEU A 59 -5.70 9.83 -9.74
C LEU A 59 -4.74 9.87 -8.53
N GLN A 60 -3.57 9.23 -8.63
CA GLN A 60 -2.55 9.31 -7.60
C GLN A 60 -1.91 10.70 -7.55
N GLU A 61 -1.58 11.30 -8.70
CA GLU A 61 -1.08 12.66 -8.80
C GLU A 61 -2.09 13.68 -8.25
N GLU A 62 -3.37 13.57 -8.62
CA GLU A 62 -4.44 14.43 -8.09
C GLU A 62 -4.60 14.27 -6.58
N LYS A 63 -4.44 13.06 -6.04
CA LYS A 63 -4.50 12.80 -4.60
C LYS A 63 -3.29 13.38 -3.88
N GLN A 64 -2.09 13.31 -4.47
CA GLN A 64 -0.88 13.93 -3.93
C GLN A 64 -0.99 15.46 -3.95
N GLN A 65 -1.50 16.05 -5.04
CA GLN A 65 -1.72 17.50 -5.16
C GLN A 65 -2.83 18.01 -4.23
N LYS A 66 -3.90 17.22 -4.00
CA LYS A 66 -4.93 17.54 -3.00
C LYS A 66 -4.42 17.40 -1.57
N ALA A 67 -3.58 16.40 -1.30
CA ALA A 67 -2.92 16.24 -0.01
C ALA A 67 -1.93 17.39 0.29
N SER A 68 -1.26 17.93 -0.74
CA SER A 68 -0.38 19.10 -0.59
C SER A 68 -1.12 20.44 -0.46
N THR A 69 -2.42 20.49 -0.82
CA THR A 69 -3.23 21.73 -0.74
C THR A 69 -4.19 21.78 0.44
N SER A 70 -4.64 20.63 0.98
CA SER A 70 -5.28 20.63 2.28
C SER A 70 -4.20 20.68 3.37
N LYS A 71 -3.85 21.88 3.85
CA LYS A 71 -3.12 22.01 5.12
C LYS A 71 -3.96 21.29 6.17
N ILE A 72 -3.58 20.06 6.52
CA ILE A 72 -4.25 19.30 7.57
C ILE A 72 -4.18 20.17 8.81
N LYS A 73 -5.34 20.65 9.27
CA LYS A 73 -5.43 21.46 10.48
C LYS A 73 -5.77 20.56 11.65
N TYR A 74 -5.24 20.90 12.82
CA TYR A 74 -5.68 20.29 14.06
C TYR A 74 -7.18 20.54 14.26
N ASN A 75 -7.92 19.47 14.57
CA ASN A 75 -9.33 19.54 14.94
C ASN A 75 -9.51 18.90 16.31
N LYS A 76 -9.95 19.70 17.29
CA LYS A 76 -10.17 19.25 18.68
C LYS A 76 -11.26 18.18 18.81
N GLU A 77 -12.19 18.12 17.85
CA GLU A 77 -13.28 17.13 17.80
C GLU A 77 -12.81 15.76 17.27
N ASN A 78 -11.56 15.65 16.78
CA ASN A 78 -11.03 14.37 16.36
C ASN A 78 -10.95 13.40 17.54
N SER A 79 -11.21 12.12 17.28
CA SER A 79 -10.90 11.04 18.24
C SER A 79 -9.42 11.11 18.66
N TRP A 80 -9.07 10.54 19.82
CA TRP A 80 -7.67 10.47 20.27
C TRP A 80 -6.72 9.84 19.24
N VAL A 81 -7.16 8.78 18.55
CA VAL A 81 -6.39 8.19 17.44
C VAL A 81 -6.23 9.18 16.29
N GLY A 82 -7.29 9.93 15.96
CA GLY A 82 -7.23 11.02 15.00
C GLY A 82 -6.24 12.11 15.39
N LYS A 83 -6.28 12.59 16.64
CA LYS A 83 -5.35 13.58 17.18
C LYS A 83 -3.89 13.11 17.07
N ILE A 84 -3.61 11.83 17.39
CA ILE A 84 -2.28 11.21 17.23
C ILE A 84 -1.82 11.22 15.77
N ILE A 85 -2.68 10.80 14.83
CA ILE A 85 -2.34 10.77 13.41
C ILE A 85 -2.10 12.19 12.88
N THR A 86 -2.94 13.14 13.29
CA THR A 86 -2.80 14.56 12.93
C THR A 86 -1.46 15.12 13.44
N ALA A 87 -1.08 14.82 14.69
CA ALA A 87 0.20 15.24 15.24
C ALA A 87 1.39 14.75 14.40
N LEU A 88 1.43 13.45 14.08
CA LEU A 88 2.47 12.87 13.24
C LEU A 88 2.47 13.45 11.83
N THR A 89 1.29 13.64 11.24
CA THR A 89 1.16 14.12 9.86
C THR A 89 1.61 15.56 9.72
N ILE A 90 1.26 16.44 10.66
CA ILE A 90 1.64 17.86 10.60
C ILE A 90 3.10 18.06 10.99
N SER A 91 3.59 17.30 11.97
CA SER A 91 4.97 17.44 12.44
C SER A 91 5.98 16.83 11.47
N GLU A 92 5.56 15.82 10.69
CA GLU A 92 6.40 15.15 9.68
C GLU A 92 7.72 14.55 10.20
N TYR A 93 7.74 14.06 11.45
CA TYR A 93 8.85 13.30 12.01
C TYR A 93 8.36 12.21 12.99
N PRO A 94 9.16 11.14 13.25
CA PRO A 94 8.84 10.13 14.27
C PRO A 94 8.74 10.73 15.67
N MET A 95 7.63 10.50 16.38
CA MET A 95 7.41 11.10 17.71
C MET A 95 7.28 10.06 18.82
N GLN A 96 7.81 10.34 20.01
CA GLN A 96 7.51 9.64 21.24
C GLN A 96 6.16 10.08 21.83
N SER A 97 5.61 9.26 22.74
CA SER A 97 4.35 9.58 23.44
C SER A 97 4.37 10.98 24.09
N LYS A 98 5.48 11.38 24.73
CA LYS A 98 5.64 12.70 25.35
C LYS A 98 5.55 13.86 24.35
N GLU A 99 6.08 13.66 23.15
CA GLU A 99 6.08 14.68 22.10
C GLU A 99 4.68 14.82 21.50
N ILE A 100 3.97 13.69 21.34
CA ILE A 100 2.58 13.70 20.88
C ILE A 100 1.68 14.42 21.91
N ILE A 101 1.89 14.17 23.20
CA ILE A 101 1.18 14.89 24.27
C ILE A 101 1.44 16.39 24.15
N ARG A 102 2.71 16.79 24.07
CA ARG A 102 3.10 18.21 23.94
C ARG A 102 2.44 18.86 22.72
N TYR A 103 2.49 18.21 21.57
CA TYR A 103 1.85 18.71 20.34
C TYR A 103 0.35 18.93 20.53
N ILE A 104 -0.35 17.96 21.15
CA ILE A 104 -1.79 18.07 21.40
C ILE A 104 -2.07 19.24 22.35
N GLU A 105 -1.29 19.42 23.42
CA GLU A 105 -1.46 20.52 24.38
C GLU A 105 -1.22 21.90 23.77
N GLU A 106 -0.26 22.00 22.84
CA GLU A 106 0.01 23.25 22.11
C GLU A 106 -1.18 23.68 21.23
N HIS A 107 -2.00 22.73 20.76
CA HIS A 107 -3.15 22.98 19.88
C HIS A 107 -4.52 22.90 20.59
N ASP A 108 -4.56 22.26 21.77
CA ASP A 108 -5.76 21.97 22.55
C ASP A 108 -5.39 21.93 24.05
N LYS A 109 -5.30 23.12 24.65
CA LYS A 109 -4.88 23.30 26.05
C LYS A 109 -5.77 22.56 27.05
N GLU A 110 -7.00 22.25 26.68
CA GLU A 110 -7.98 21.57 27.53
C GLU A 110 -7.92 20.04 27.40
N ALA A 111 -7.22 19.49 26.40
CA ALA A 111 -7.19 18.06 26.09
C ALA A 111 -6.84 17.16 27.29
N PHE A 112 -5.96 17.65 28.17
CA PHE A 112 -5.48 16.92 29.34
C PHE A 112 -5.72 17.65 30.67
N SER A 113 -6.59 18.67 30.70
CA SER A 113 -6.82 19.54 31.87
C SER A 113 -7.14 18.76 33.16
N ASN A 114 -7.89 17.66 33.03
CA ASN A 114 -8.30 16.81 34.15
C ASN A 114 -7.52 15.49 34.25
N VAL A 115 -6.38 15.38 33.55
CA VAL A 115 -5.62 14.12 33.45
C VAL A 115 -4.29 14.27 34.19
N ILE A 116 -4.16 13.58 35.33
CA ILE A 116 -2.94 13.57 36.15
C ILE A 116 -1.79 12.88 35.39
N GLU A 117 -2.04 11.69 34.84
CA GLU A 117 -1.02 10.88 34.15
C GLU A 117 -1.26 10.81 32.64
N LYS A 118 -0.88 11.88 31.93
CA LYS A 118 -1.12 12.05 30.48
C LYS A 118 -0.60 10.88 29.63
N VAL A 119 0.57 10.34 29.99
CA VAL A 119 1.16 9.18 29.30
C VAL A 119 0.29 7.94 29.45
N LYS A 120 -0.23 7.65 30.65
CA LYS A 120 -1.12 6.50 30.87
C LYS A 120 -2.47 6.70 30.17
N HIS A 121 -2.94 7.94 30.05
CA HIS A 121 -4.15 8.26 29.28
C HIS A 121 -3.97 8.06 27.77
N LEU A 122 -2.81 8.46 27.21
CA LEU A 122 -2.56 8.34 25.77
C LEU A 122 -2.21 6.91 25.34
N SER A 123 -1.57 6.12 26.21
CA SER A 123 -1.05 4.79 25.90
C SER A 123 -2.07 3.81 25.29
N PRO A 124 -3.32 3.68 25.80
CA PRO A 124 -4.34 2.84 25.19
C PRO A 124 -4.70 3.26 23.76
N ASN A 125 -4.71 4.57 23.49
CA ASN A 125 -5.02 5.09 22.17
C ASN A 125 -3.87 4.84 21.17
N LEU A 126 -2.63 4.94 21.63
CA LEU A 126 -1.45 4.54 20.84
C LEU A 126 -1.48 3.03 20.54
N ALA A 127 -1.77 2.19 21.53
CA ALA A 127 -1.91 0.75 21.33
C ALA A 127 -3.04 0.42 20.35
N LYS A 128 -4.18 1.12 20.45
CA LYS A 128 -5.30 1.01 19.52
C LYS A 128 -4.88 1.40 18.10
N ALA A 129 -4.21 2.53 17.92
CA ALA A 129 -3.75 3.00 16.62
C ALA A 129 -2.75 2.03 15.97
N VAL A 130 -1.84 1.44 16.75
CA VAL A 130 -0.93 0.39 16.28
C VAL A 130 -1.68 -0.87 15.88
N LYS A 131 -2.61 -1.33 16.72
CA LYS A 131 -3.42 -2.55 16.45
C LYS A 131 -4.19 -2.44 15.12
N TYR A 132 -4.70 -1.26 14.80
CA TYR A 132 -5.44 -1.01 13.54
C TYR A 132 -4.55 -0.58 12.37
N GLY A 133 -3.21 -0.67 12.50
CA GLY A 133 -2.28 -0.32 11.43
C GLY A 133 -2.34 1.15 11.01
N ARG A 134 -2.82 2.04 11.89
CA ARG A 134 -2.88 3.49 11.63
C ARG A 134 -1.54 4.17 11.86
N ILE A 135 -0.73 3.61 12.73
CA ILE A 135 0.65 4.01 13.04
C ILE A 135 1.48 2.74 13.33
N ASN A 136 2.79 2.84 13.26
CA ASN A 136 3.72 1.76 13.60
C ASN A 136 4.64 2.18 14.74
N LYS A 137 5.08 1.21 15.54
CA LYS A 137 6.18 1.42 16.50
C LYS A 137 7.51 1.34 15.77
N TYR A 138 8.39 2.27 16.08
CA TYR A 138 9.75 2.34 15.56
C TYR A 138 10.72 2.49 16.73
N LYS A 139 11.82 1.74 16.71
CA LYS A 139 12.84 1.76 17.77
C LYS A 139 14.10 2.40 17.22
N VAL A 140 14.53 3.49 17.86
CA VAL A 140 15.80 4.15 17.56
C VAL A 140 16.86 3.56 18.50
N SER A 141 18.02 3.20 17.96
CA SER A 141 19.12 2.68 18.75
C SER A 141 19.63 3.75 19.72
N GLY A 142 19.91 3.37 20.97
CA GLY A 142 20.42 4.30 21.99
C GLY A 142 19.35 5.15 22.69
N ILE A 143 18.10 5.14 22.23
CA ILE A 143 17.00 5.90 22.87
C ILE A 143 16.04 4.94 23.58
N LEU A 144 15.68 5.27 24.82
CA LEU A 144 14.68 4.51 25.57
C LEU A 144 13.26 4.81 25.06
N GLY A 145 12.48 3.75 24.88
CA GLY A 145 11.08 3.82 24.45
C GLY A 145 10.86 3.60 22.96
N HIS A 146 9.64 3.85 22.52
CA HIS A 146 9.24 3.73 21.11
C HIS A 146 8.90 5.09 20.54
N PHE A 147 9.29 5.26 19.28
CA PHE A 147 8.76 6.27 18.40
C PHE A 147 7.55 5.71 17.66
N TYR A 148 6.65 6.59 17.29
CA TYR A 148 5.48 6.28 16.50
C TYR A 148 5.63 6.96 15.15
N VAL A 149 5.33 6.22 14.09
CA VAL A 149 5.48 6.65 12.69
C VAL A 149 4.24 6.33 11.90
N LEU A 150 3.99 7.07 10.82
CA LEU A 150 2.93 6.73 9.89
C LEU A 150 3.35 5.55 9.01
N PRO A 151 2.43 4.63 8.63
CA PRO A 151 2.77 3.44 7.84
C PRO A 151 3.47 3.76 6.52
N GLN A 152 3.07 4.85 5.86
CA GLN A 152 3.66 5.28 4.58
C GLN A 152 5.12 5.79 4.70
N TRP A 153 5.62 6.04 5.91
CA TRP A 153 7.01 6.41 6.16
C TRP A 153 7.94 5.21 6.20
N LEU A 154 7.39 3.99 6.30
CA LEU A 154 8.14 2.75 6.24
C LEU A 154 8.19 2.22 4.80
N ASN A 155 9.28 1.57 4.43
CA ASN A 155 9.36 0.80 3.20
C ASN A 155 8.73 -0.60 3.39
N GLU A 156 8.70 -1.40 2.32
CA GLU A 156 8.15 -2.76 2.33
C GLU A 156 8.82 -3.69 3.36
N LYS A 157 10.06 -3.38 3.77
CA LYS A 157 10.83 -4.10 4.78
C LYS A 157 10.58 -3.59 6.21
N GLY A 158 9.67 -2.63 6.39
CA GLY A 158 9.38 -2.00 7.68
C GLY A 158 10.46 -1.04 8.18
N ILE A 159 11.38 -0.63 7.30
CA ILE A 159 12.47 0.31 7.62
C ILE A 159 12.01 1.73 7.30
N LEU A 160 12.29 2.67 8.20
CA LEU A 160 11.98 4.08 8.01
C LEU A 160 12.73 4.65 6.79
N LYS A 161 12.00 5.33 5.90
CA LYS A 161 12.56 5.99 4.72
C LYS A 161 13.55 7.09 5.15
N LYS A 162 14.57 7.30 4.32
CA LYS A 162 15.70 8.21 4.60
C LYS A 162 15.24 9.63 4.96
N GLU A 163 14.24 10.16 4.25
CA GLU A 163 13.67 11.50 4.46
C GLU A 163 13.11 11.74 5.87
N TYR A 164 12.63 10.69 6.55
CA TYR A 164 12.13 10.77 7.93
C TYR A 164 13.19 10.37 8.95
N LYS A 165 14.20 9.62 8.53
CA LYS A 165 15.34 9.23 9.37
C LYS A 165 16.24 10.43 9.66
N GLU A 166 16.43 11.33 8.70
CA GLU A 166 17.17 12.58 8.90
C GLU A 166 16.45 13.57 9.84
N ARG A 167 15.17 13.32 10.10
CA ARG A 167 14.33 14.07 11.04
C ARG A 167 14.17 13.36 12.38
N GLU A 168 14.92 12.28 12.64
CA GLU A 168 14.97 11.68 13.97
C GLU A 168 15.41 12.77 14.97
N PRO A 169 14.75 12.89 16.13
CA PRO A 169 15.20 13.84 17.14
C PRO A 169 16.62 13.48 17.56
N VAL A 170 17.53 14.43 17.33
CA VAL A 170 18.92 14.36 17.79
C VAL A 170 18.87 14.45 19.31
N VAL A 171 19.38 13.41 19.99
CA VAL A 171 19.55 13.39 21.44
C VAL A 171 20.90 13.96 21.81
#